data_AF-A0A923LJ24-F1
#
_entry.id   AF-A0A923LJ24-F1
#
_cell.length_a   1.000
_cell.length_b   1.000
_cell.length_c   1.000
_cell.angle_alpha   90.00
_cell.angle_beta   90.00
_cell.angle_gamma   90.00
#
_symmetry.space_group_name_H-M   'P 1'
#
loop_
_entity.id
_entity.type
_entity.pdbx_description
1 polymer ?
#
loop_
_entity_poly.entity_id
_entity_poly.type
_entity_poly.pdbx_seq_one_letter_code
_entity_poly.pdbx_strand_id
1 'polypeptide(L)'
;MEKTYEVELIEKLPEDIPLRKRGTITTKGEWYGHSFGDCVGRVYEDGEVKSFFTADSENGTTELFDTLRELGITRTKHRQLINWETGKERSCEEHYMMRRVVGHGSDKETVKDNCLDTCSNVKYEYTYEILFVLDDEYKRYVYDTVKTDGPYTYGLSSVLESLEDTVREWAEENEKGFSFDGGGMHVKFYDDFGNDIDAEFYGMYELMMCVNSVRIIELKREIVN
;
A
#
# COMPACT_ATOMS: atom_id res chain seq x y z
N MET A 1 -13.20 1.04 -13.66
CA MET A 1 -12.55 -0.12 -14.30
C MET A 1 -11.99 -1.01 -13.18
N GLU A 2 -12.29 -2.31 -13.18
CA GLU A 2 -11.73 -3.22 -12.17
C GLU A 2 -10.27 -3.53 -12.53
N LYS A 3 -9.38 -3.52 -11.54
CA LYS A 3 -7.97 -3.91 -11.70
C LYS A 3 -7.67 -5.10 -10.79
N THR A 4 -6.82 -6.01 -11.28
CA THR A 4 -6.42 -7.22 -10.56
C THR A 4 -4.92 -7.18 -10.32
N TYR A 5 -4.52 -7.42 -9.08
CA TYR A 5 -3.11 -7.44 -8.66
C TYR A 5 -2.75 -8.82 -8.10
N GLU A 6 -1.57 -9.31 -8.45
CA GLU A 6 -1.01 -10.52 -7.86
C GLU A 6 -0.44 -10.21 -6.47
N VAL A 7 -0.76 -11.07 -5.51
CA VAL A 7 -0.29 -10.95 -4.13
C VAL A 7 0.39 -12.23 -3.66
N GLU A 8 1.43 -12.09 -2.86
CA GLU A 8 2.20 -13.20 -2.29
C GLU A 8 2.24 -13.08 -0.77
N LEU A 9 2.12 -14.20 -0.06
CA LEU A 9 2.31 -14.24 1.38
C LEU A 9 3.75 -13.86 1.76
N ILE A 10 3.88 -13.02 2.79
CA ILE A 10 5.19 -12.59 3.30
C ILE A 10 5.84 -13.74 4.08
N GLU A 11 5.06 -14.44 4.90
CA GLU A 11 5.54 -15.49 5.79
C GLU A 11 5.51 -16.88 5.14
N LYS A 12 6.43 -17.75 5.55
CA LYS A 12 6.45 -19.16 5.13
C LYS A 12 5.40 -19.95 5.90
N LEU A 13 4.35 -20.36 5.19
CA LEU A 13 3.32 -21.24 5.75
C LEU A 13 3.83 -22.69 5.94
N PRO A 14 3.45 -23.36 7.05
CA PRO A 14 3.49 -24.82 7.18
C PRO A 14 2.66 -25.50 6.08
N GLU A 15 3.05 -26.71 5.68
CA GLU A 15 2.38 -27.46 4.59
C GLU A 15 0.91 -27.79 4.89
N ASP A 16 0.54 -27.84 6.16
CA ASP A 16 -0.79 -28.24 6.62
C ASP A 16 -1.84 -27.12 6.57
N ILE A 17 -1.44 -25.87 6.28
CA ILE A 17 -2.37 -24.74 6.28
C ILE A 17 -2.94 -24.52 4.88
N PRO A 18 -4.27 -24.55 4.70
CA PRO A 18 -4.92 -24.42 3.39
C PRO A 18 -4.95 -22.98 2.85
N LEU A 19 -3.88 -22.21 3.06
CA LEU A 19 -3.71 -20.86 2.51
C LEU A 19 -2.86 -20.91 1.24
N ARG A 20 -3.40 -20.37 0.15
CA ARG A 20 -2.65 -20.26 -1.11
C ARG A 20 -1.54 -19.23 -0.97
N LYS A 21 -0.29 -19.65 -1.22
CA LYS A 21 0.91 -18.79 -1.21
C LYS A 21 0.79 -17.57 -2.14
N ARG A 22 0.16 -17.76 -3.29
CA ARG A 22 -0.15 -16.69 -4.26
C ARG A 22 -1.65 -16.55 -4.43
N GLY A 23 -2.10 -15.30 -4.54
CA GLY A 23 -3.49 -14.95 -4.74
C GLY A 23 -3.61 -13.73 -5.65
N THR A 24 -4.85 -13.30 -5.84
CA THR A 24 -5.18 -12.09 -6.61
C THR A 24 -6.14 -11.24 -5.81
N ILE A 25 -5.89 -9.93 -5.74
CA ILE A 25 -6.85 -8.95 -5.22
C ILE A 25 -7.49 -8.22 -6.39
N THR A 26 -8.80 -8.00 -6.33
CA THR A 26 -9.53 -7.21 -7.32
C THR A 26 -10.06 -5.95 -6.66
N THR A 27 -9.68 -4.79 -7.19
CA THR A 27 -10.07 -3.48 -6.64
C THR A 27 -10.85 -2.68 -7.67
N LYS A 28 -11.77 -1.84 -7.17
CA LYS A 28 -12.47 -0.84 -7.99
C LYS A 28 -11.54 0.36 -8.16
N GLY A 29 -10.68 0.31 -9.18
CA GLY A 29 -9.67 1.33 -9.46
C GLY A 29 -8.27 0.90 -9.08
N GLU A 30 -7.33 1.84 -9.15
CA GLU A 30 -5.93 1.61 -8.83
C GLU A 30 -5.70 1.44 -7.32
N TRP A 31 -4.81 0.50 -7.00
CA TRP A 31 -4.41 0.21 -5.62
C TRP A 31 -3.04 0.81 -5.35
N TYR A 32 -2.94 1.61 -4.29
CA TYR A 32 -1.72 2.35 -3.94
C TYR A 32 -1.17 1.97 -2.55
N GLY A 33 -1.76 0.93 -1.96
CA GLY A 33 -1.29 0.32 -0.72
C GLY A 33 -0.16 -0.68 -1.01
N HIS A 34 0.78 -0.78 -0.08
CA HIS A 34 1.95 -1.67 -0.22
C HIS A 34 1.68 -3.11 0.20
N SER A 35 0.67 -3.34 1.03
CA SER A 35 0.36 -4.65 1.59
C SER A 35 -1.14 -4.83 1.80
N PHE A 36 -1.51 -6.09 2.05
CA PHE A 36 -2.88 -6.51 2.28
C PHE A 36 -2.88 -7.64 3.32
N GLY A 37 -3.79 -7.59 4.30
CA GLY A 37 -3.92 -8.62 5.34
C GLY A 37 -5.17 -9.46 5.16
N ASP A 38 -5.01 -10.79 5.10
CA ASP A 38 -6.14 -11.71 5.25
C ASP A 38 -6.45 -11.88 6.75
N CYS A 39 -7.65 -11.54 7.19
CA CYS A 39 -8.07 -11.80 8.58
C CYS A 39 -8.29 -13.30 8.76
N VAL A 40 -7.44 -13.95 9.56
CA VAL A 40 -7.48 -15.40 9.77
C VAL A 40 -8.21 -15.81 11.04
N GLY A 41 -8.39 -14.87 11.98
CA GLY A 41 -9.18 -15.11 13.18
C GLY A 41 -9.23 -13.89 14.09
N ARG A 42 -10.04 -14.01 15.15
CA ARG A 42 -10.21 -12.99 16.19
C ARG A 42 -10.24 -13.63 17.56
N VAL A 43 -9.67 -12.93 18.53
CA VAL A 43 -9.75 -13.25 19.95
C VAL A 43 -10.50 -12.11 20.64
N TYR A 44 -11.59 -12.43 21.32
CA TYR A 44 -12.34 -11.48 22.13
C TYR A 44 -11.76 -11.41 23.55
N GLU A 45 -11.95 -10.29 24.26
CA GLU A 45 -11.45 -10.13 25.63
C GLU A 45 -11.99 -11.16 26.65
N ASP A 46 -13.17 -11.72 26.40
CA ASP A 46 -13.74 -12.80 27.23
C ASP A 46 -13.18 -14.18 26.91
N GLY A 47 -12.18 -14.25 26.04
CA GLY A 47 -11.50 -15.49 25.64
C GLY A 47 -12.20 -16.26 24.53
N GLU A 48 -13.30 -15.74 23.95
CA GLU A 48 -13.90 -16.36 22.77
C GLU A 48 -12.92 -16.24 21.58
N VAL A 49 -12.61 -17.36 20.93
CA VAL A 49 -11.76 -17.41 19.75
C VAL A 49 -12.62 -17.76 18.53
N LYS A 50 -12.51 -16.97 17.47
CA LYS A 50 -13.13 -17.25 16.17
C LYS A 50 -12.07 -17.42 15.12
N SER A 51 -12.06 -18.60 14.50
CA SER A 51 -11.30 -18.88 13.30
C SER A 51 -12.13 -18.52 12.06
N PHE A 52 -11.50 -17.92 11.05
CA PHE A 52 -12.14 -17.62 9.75
C PHE A 52 -11.79 -18.65 8.67
N PHE A 53 -11.12 -19.75 9.01
CA PHE A 53 -10.89 -20.84 8.07
C PHE A 53 -12.18 -21.63 7.83
N THR A 54 -12.51 -21.89 6.57
CA THR A 54 -13.67 -22.72 6.21
C THR A 54 -13.54 -24.14 6.78
N ALA A 55 -12.33 -24.71 6.80
CA ALA A 55 -12.06 -26.03 7.37
C ALA A 55 -12.28 -26.10 8.89
N ASP A 56 -11.98 -25.01 9.62
CA ASP A 56 -12.24 -24.90 11.06
C ASP A 56 -13.73 -24.70 11.34
N SER A 57 -14.40 -23.89 10.51
CA SER A 57 -15.85 -23.66 10.61
C SER A 57 -16.67 -24.93 10.35
N GLU A 58 -16.25 -25.76 9.39
CA GLU A 58 -16.92 -27.03 9.08
C GLU A 58 -16.69 -28.11 10.16
N ASN A 59 -15.54 -28.09 10.84
CA ASN A 59 -15.21 -29.06 11.89
C ASN A 59 -15.55 -28.55 13.32
N GLY A 60 -15.92 -27.28 13.47
CA GLY A 60 -16.16 -26.66 14.78
C GLY A 60 -14.88 -26.51 15.63
N THR A 61 -13.71 -26.48 14.99
CA THR A 61 -12.40 -26.42 15.63
C THR A 61 -11.74 -25.05 15.46
N THR A 62 -10.73 -24.73 16.27
CA THR A 62 -9.86 -23.55 16.10
C THR A 62 -8.39 -23.94 15.89
N GLU A 63 -8.12 -25.23 15.63
CA GLU A 63 -6.77 -25.80 15.62
C GLU A 63 -5.84 -25.14 14.59
N LEU A 64 -6.34 -24.79 13.40
CA LEU A 64 -5.53 -24.12 12.38
C LEU A 64 -5.17 -22.70 12.80
N PHE A 65 -6.12 -21.98 13.41
CA PHE A 65 -5.89 -20.65 13.94
C PHE A 65 -4.94 -20.66 15.15
N ASP A 66 -5.11 -21.60 16.07
CA ASP A 66 -4.25 -21.75 17.25
C ASP A 66 -2.81 -22.08 16.84
N THR A 67 -2.62 -22.94 15.82
CA THR A 67 -1.30 -23.26 15.25
C THR A 67 -0.63 -22.01 14.67
N LEU A 68 -1.37 -21.18 13.93
CA LEU A 68 -0.85 -19.92 13.37
C LEU A 68 -0.44 -18.92 14.47
N ARG A 69 -1.21 -18.88 15.55
CA ARG A 69 -0.92 -18.03 16.72
C ARG A 69 0.32 -18.52 17.46
N GLU A 70 0.47 -19.82 17.69
CA GLU A 70 1.64 -20.42 18.33
C GLU A 70 2.93 -20.19 17.52
N LEU A 71 2.83 -20.21 16.20
CA LEU A 71 3.96 -19.93 15.31
C LEU A 71 4.35 -18.45 15.27
N GLY A 72 3.51 -17.53 15.77
CA GLY A 72 3.80 -16.10 15.81
C GLY A 72 3.90 -15.43 14.44
N ILE A 73 3.33 -16.04 13.40
CA ILE A 73 3.41 -15.55 12.00
C ILE A 73 2.28 -14.57 11.64
N THR A 74 1.36 -14.30 12.57
CA THR A 74 0.25 -13.37 12.37
C THR A 74 0.58 -11.98 12.90
N ARG A 75 0.12 -10.93 12.20
CA ARG A 75 0.12 -9.56 12.73
C ARG A 75 -1.20 -9.24 13.40
N THR A 76 -1.14 -8.56 14.53
CA THR A 76 -2.32 -8.29 15.36
C THR A 76 -2.78 -6.84 15.21
N LYS A 77 -4.10 -6.64 15.18
CA LYS A 77 -4.74 -5.32 15.21
C LYS A 77 -5.85 -5.34 16.25
N HIS A 78 -5.77 -4.43 17.22
CA HIS A 78 -6.85 -4.25 18.19
C HIS A 78 -7.98 -3.45 17.55
N ARG A 79 -9.21 -3.95 17.71
CA ARG A 79 -10.43 -3.25 17.29
C ARG A 79 -11.46 -3.26 18.41
N GLN A 80 -12.23 -2.17 18.48
CA GLN A 80 -13.46 -2.12 19.23
C GLN A 80 -14.62 -2.35 18.28
N LEU A 81 -15.41 -3.39 18.54
CA LEU A 81 -16.61 -3.70 17.78
C LEU A 81 -17.83 -3.22 18.56
N ILE A 82 -18.69 -2.46 17.90
CA ILE A 82 -20.00 -2.09 18.44
C ILE A 82 -21.02 -3.00 17.81
N ASN A 83 -21.72 -3.77 18.63
CA ASN A 83 -22.89 -4.50 18.15
C ASN A 83 -24.06 -3.50 18.01
N TRP A 84 -24.42 -3.17 16.77
CA TRP A 84 -25.47 -2.20 16.45
C TRP A 84 -26.86 -2.57 16.99
N GLU A 85 -27.13 -3.86 17.25
CA GLU A 85 -28.42 -4.30 17.77
C GLU A 85 -28.51 -4.20 19.30
N THR A 86 -27.39 -4.41 20.00
CA THR A 86 -27.37 -4.43 21.48
C THR A 86 -26.72 -3.20 22.10
N GLY A 87 -26.06 -2.35 21.29
CA GLY A 87 -25.29 -1.20 21.75
C GLY A 87 -24.08 -1.56 22.61
N LYS A 88 -23.73 -2.86 22.70
CA LYS A 88 -22.60 -3.32 23.50
C LYS A 88 -21.31 -3.22 22.70
N GLU A 89 -20.34 -2.57 23.32
CA GLU A 89 -18.95 -2.54 22.89
C GLU A 89 -18.26 -3.84 23.31
N ARG A 90 -17.51 -4.43 22.38
CA ARG A 90 -16.65 -5.59 22.63
C ARG A 90 -15.33 -5.37 21.92
N SER A 91 -14.25 -5.33 22.67
CA SER A 91 -12.90 -5.30 22.13
C SER A 91 -12.49 -6.69 21.65
N CYS A 92 -11.77 -6.71 20.54
CA CYS A 92 -11.18 -7.93 19.99
C CYS A 92 -9.80 -7.64 19.40
N GLU A 93 -8.95 -8.65 19.43
CA GLU A 93 -7.68 -8.70 18.71
C GLU A 93 -7.89 -9.50 17.41
N GLU A 94 -7.76 -8.83 16.28
CA GLU A 94 -7.81 -9.45 14.97
C GLU A 94 -6.41 -9.89 14.54
N HIS A 95 -6.27 -11.12 14.07
CA HIS A 95 -5.02 -11.66 13.57
C HIS A 95 -5.05 -11.75 12.05
N TYR A 96 -4.00 -11.22 11.43
CA TYR A 96 -3.86 -11.09 9.99
C TYR A 96 -2.65 -11.85 9.47
N MET A 97 -2.83 -12.56 8.36
CA MET A 97 -1.73 -13.06 7.53
C MET A 97 -1.43 -12.02 6.45
N MET A 98 -0.22 -11.49 6.48
CA MET A 98 0.16 -10.40 5.60
C MET A 98 0.59 -10.90 4.22
N ARG A 99 0.13 -10.20 3.19
CA ARG A 99 0.50 -10.36 1.80
C ARG A 99 1.11 -9.07 1.27
N ARG A 100 2.08 -9.23 0.38
CA ARG A 100 2.66 -8.15 -0.42
C ARG A 100 2.12 -8.19 -1.84
N VAL A 101 2.03 -7.03 -2.48
CA VAL A 101 1.70 -6.92 -3.90
C VAL A 101 2.95 -7.18 -4.73
N VAL A 102 2.90 -8.17 -5.63
CA VAL A 102 4.06 -8.57 -6.43
C VAL A 102 4.42 -7.44 -7.39
N GLY A 103 5.69 -7.00 -7.35
CA GLY A 103 6.20 -5.94 -8.23
C GLY A 103 5.87 -4.51 -7.79
N HIS A 104 5.29 -4.34 -6.59
CA HIS A 104 5.06 -3.03 -6.01
C HIS A 104 6.39 -2.29 -5.78
N GLY A 105 6.43 -0.97 -6.03
CA GLY A 105 7.67 -0.20 -5.98
C GLY A 105 8.28 -0.09 -4.58
N SER A 106 7.49 -0.24 -3.52
CA SER A 106 7.99 -0.30 -2.14
C SER A 106 9.07 -1.38 -1.93
N ASP A 107 8.97 -2.49 -2.67
CA ASP A 107 9.90 -3.62 -2.58
C ASP A 107 11.20 -3.37 -3.37
N LYS A 108 11.22 -2.34 -4.24
CA LYS A 108 12.40 -2.00 -5.02
C LYS A 108 13.37 -1.17 -4.19
N GLU A 109 14.66 -1.45 -4.36
CA GLU A 109 15.71 -0.64 -3.77
C GLU A 109 15.81 0.72 -4.48
N THR A 110 16.18 1.74 -3.72
CA THR A 110 16.61 3.01 -4.28
C THR A 110 17.83 2.79 -5.18
N VAL A 111 17.83 3.36 -6.38
CA VAL A 111 18.98 3.32 -7.28
C VAL A 111 20.16 4.04 -6.63
N LYS A 112 21.29 3.33 -6.45
CA LYS A 112 22.52 3.83 -5.82
C LYS A 112 23.72 3.84 -6.78
N ASP A 113 23.74 2.92 -7.74
CA ASP A 113 24.91 2.69 -8.61
C ASP A 113 24.93 3.53 -9.89
N ASN A 114 23.90 4.36 -10.09
CA ASN A 114 23.77 5.19 -11.29
C ASN A 114 23.06 6.50 -10.94
N CYS A 115 23.27 7.54 -11.74
CA CYS A 115 22.66 8.85 -11.53
C CYS A 115 22.17 9.45 -12.84
N LEU A 116 21.24 10.40 -12.70
CA LEU A 116 20.88 11.29 -13.78
C LEU A 116 22.01 12.31 -13.97
N ASP A 117 22.46 12.49 -15.21
CA ASP A 117 23.55 13.42 -15.56
C ASP A 117 23.17 14.27 -16.77
N THR A 118 23.96 15.31 -17.06
CA THR A 118 23.68 16.24 -18.16
C THR A 118 24.38 15.89 -19.48
N CYS A 119 24.80 14.62 -19.66
CA CYS A 119 25.55 14.24 -20.85
C CYS A 119 24.71 14.42 -22.13
N SER A 120 25.31 14.96 -23.19
CA SER A 120 24.56 15.31 -24.40
C SER A 120 24.18 14.11 -25.29
N ASN A 121 24.82 12.96 -25.08
CA ASN A 121 24.66 11.75 -25.89
C ASN A 121 23.94 10.63 -25.13
N VAL A 122 23.11 10.97 -24.14
CA VAL A 122 22.39 9.97 -23.34
C VAL A 122 20.91 10.29 -23.23
N LYS A 123 20.12 9.24 -23.13
CA LYS A 123 18.70 9.27 -22.80
C LYS A 123 18.48 8.50 -21.51
N TYR A 124 17.59 9.04 -20.68
CA TYR A 124 17.19 8.44 -19.42
C TYR A 124 15.73 8.06 -19.46
N GLU A 125 15.42 6.83 -19.04
CA GLU A 125 14.09 6.40 -18.64
C GLU A 125 14.19 6.00 -17.17
N TYR A 126 13.52 6.73 -16.28
CA TYR A 126 13.57 6.46 -14.85
C TYR A 126 12.19 6.49 -14.21
N THR A 127 12.01 5.66 -13.20
CA THR A 127 10.78 5.62 -12.40
C THR A 127 11.08 6.13 -11.00
N TYR A 128 10.32 7.14 -10.58
CA TYR A 128 10.38 7.65 -9.21
C TYR A 128 9.16 7.20 -8.40
N GLU A 129 9.36 7.07 -7.10
CA GLU A 129 8.35 6.78 -6.10
C GLU A 129 8.22 7.98 -5.17
N ILE A 130 6.98 8.38 -4.89
CA ILE A 130 6.62 9.32 -3.83
C ILE A 130 5.88 8.54 -2.75
N LEU A 131 6.35 8.65 -1.50
CA LEU A 131 5.70 8.11 -0.32
C LEU A 131 5.02 9.24 0.44
N PHE A 132 3.69 9.14 0.57
CA PHE A 132 2.91 9.96 1.49
C PHE A 132 2.61 9.17 2.77
N VAL A 133 2.72 9.79 3.94
CA VAL A 133 2.41 9.23 5.25
C VAL A 133 1.42 10.12 5.99
N LEU A 134 0.35 9.52 6.51
CA LEU A 134 -0.69 10.15 7.30
C LEU A 134 -0.78 9.44 8.67
N ASP A 135 -0.64 10.21 9.75
CA ASP A 135 -0.79 9.78 11.15
C ASP A 135 -0.11 8.43 11.48
N ASP A 136 1.14 8.25 11.00
CA ASP A 136 2.05 7.11 11.17
C ASP A 136 1.58 5.72 10.65
N GLU A 137 0.27 5.48 10.55
CA GLU A 137 -0.29 4.18 10.15
C GLU A 137 -0.61 4.10 8.65
N TYR A 138 -0.96 5.22 8.04
CA TYR A 138 -1.51 5.25 6.69
C TYR A 138 -0.48 5.73 5.69
N LYS A 139 -0.25 4.92 4.66
CA LYS A 139 0.78 5.15 3.66
C LYS A 139 0.18 5.10 2.26
N ARG A 140 0.76 5.87 1.35
CA ARG A 140 0.41 5.87 -0.06
C ARG A 140 1.66 5.97 -0.90
N TYR A 141 1.78 5.06 -1.86
CA TYR A 141 2.89 5.05 -2.81
C TYR A 141 2.37 5.46 -4.18
N VAL A 142 3.01 6.47 -4.77
CA VAL A 142 2.71 6.93 -6.13
C VAL A 142 3.95 6.78 -6.98
N TYR A 143 3.79 6.22 -8.18
CA TYR A 143 4.88 5.99 -9.11
C TYR A 143 4.65 6.78 -10.40
N ASP A 144 5.72 7.25 -10.99
CA ASP A 144 5.70 7.74 -12.37
C ASP A 144 6.99 7.43 -13.09
N THR A 145 6.91 7.26 -14.41
CA THR A 145 8.04 6.98 -15.29
C THR A 145 8.27 8.15 -16.23
N VAL A 146 9.46 8.73 -16.14
CA VAL A 146 9.87 9.89 -16.93
C VAL A 146 10.90 9.47 -17.96
N LYS A 147 10.77 10.03 -19.17
CA LYS A 147 11.78 9.96 -20.23
C LYS A 147 12.35 11.34 -20.43
N THR A 148 13.67 11.47 -20.34
CA THR A 148 14.35 12.75 -20.47
C THR A 148 15.68 12.59 -21.21
N ASP A 149 16.05 13.60 -21.98
CA ASP A 149 17.34 13.67 -22.65
C ASP A 149 18.37 14.25 -21.67
N GLY A 150 19.58 13.69 -21.64
CA GLY A 150 20.65 14.14 -20.76
C GLY A 150 20.85 15.67 -20.67
N PRO A 151 20.99 16.43 -21.79
CA PRO A 151 21.22 17.87 -21.71
C PRO A 151 20.04 18.68 -21.14
N TYR A 152 18.84 18.08 -21.08
CA TYR A 152 17.63 18.67 -20.50
C TYR A 152 17.07 17.78 -19.38
N THR A 153 17.96 17.11 -18.65
CA THR A 153 17.60 16.13 -17.63
C THR A 153 16.61 16.72 -16.63
N TYR A 154 15.40 16.19 -16.67
CA TYR A 154 14.41 16.36 -15.62
C TYR A 154 14.76 15.36 -14.52
N GLY A 155 15.12 15.86 -13.34
CA GLY A 155 15.60 15.04 -12.22
C GLY A 155 14.70 15.13 -10.99
N LEU A 156 15.12 14.50 -9.89
CA LEU A 156 14.36 14.53 -8.64
C LEU A 156 14.13 15.94 -8.07
N SER A 157 15.08 16.86 -8.26
CA SER A 157 14.89 18.26 -7.83
C SER A 157 13.72 18.91 -8.58
N SER A 158 13.63 18.68 -9.89
CA SER A 158 12.52 19.18 -10.71
C SER A 158 11.19 18.53 -10.34
N VAL A 159 11.20 17.23 -10.01
CA VAL A 159 10.01 16.52 -9.47
C VAL A 159 9.54 17.16 -8.18
N LEU A 160 10.45 17.50 -7.26
CA LEU A 160 10.09 18.14 -5.99
C LEU A 160 9.58 19.56 -6.17
N GLU A 161 10.20 20.33 -7.08
CA GLU A 161 9.78 21.72 -7.37
C GLU A 161 8.38 21.78 -7.99
N SER A 162 8.01 20.81 -8.83
CA SER A 162 6.69 20.77 -9.48
C SER A 162 5.67 19.89 -8.78
N LEU A 163 6.01 19.26 -7.66
CA LEU A 163 5.19 18.20 -7.05
C LEU A 163 3.76 18.65 -6.73
N GLU A 164 3.62 19.84 -6.13
CA GLU A 164 2.31 20.38 -5.78
C GLU A 164 1.44 20.63 -7.03
N ASP A 165 2.02 21.15 -8.11
CA ASP A 165 1.31 21.37 -9.37
C ASP A 165 0.94 20.03 -10.03
N THR A 166 1.87 19.06 -10.05
CA THR A 166 1.62 17.71 -10.57
C THR A 166 0.49 16.99 -9.82
N VAL A 167 0.45 17.11 -8.49
CA VAL A 167 -0.63 16.50 -7.69
C VAL A 167 -1.96 17.23 -7.93
N ARG A 168 -1.93 18.55 -8.14
CA ARG A 168 -3.13 19.32 -8.52
C ARG A 168 -3.69 18.84 -9.85
N GLU A 169 -2.83 18.66 -10.87
CA GLU A 169 -3.23 18.12 -12.17
C GLU A 169 -3.85 16.72 -12.02
N TRP A 170 -3.22 15.81 -11.25
CA TRP A 170 -3.80 14.49 -10.98
C TRP A 170 -5.18 14.60 -10.32
N ALA A 171 -5.38 15.52 -9.38
CA ALA A 171 -6.66 15.73 -8.73
C ALA A 171 -7.73 16.30 -9.67
N GLU A 172 -7.37 17.22 -10.57
CA GLU A 172 -8.27 17.77 -11.59
C GLU A 172 -8.72 16.70 -12.59
N GLU A 173 -7.80 15.80 -12.96
CA GLU A 173 -8.05 14.73 -13.93
C GLU A 173 -8.63 13.45 -13.29
N ASN A 174 -8.82 13.42 -11.95
CA ASN A 174 -9.19 12.24 -11.17
C ASN A 174 -8.24 11.04 -11.39
N GLU A 175 -6.97 11.36 -11.60
CA GLU A 175 -5.90 10.42 -11.79
C GLU A 175 -5.22 10.08 -10.48
N LYS A 176 -4.55 8.93 -10.50
CA LYS A 176 -3.72 8.48 -9.39
C LYS A 176 -4.45 8.55 -8.04
N GLY A 177 -5.78 8.36 -8.00
CA GLY A 177 -6.57 8.35 -6.77
C GLY A 177 -6.62 9.67 -6.00
N PHE A 178 -6.30 10.79 -6.66
CA PHE A 178 -6.51 12.15 -6.18
C PHE A 178 -7.77 12.70 -6.84
N SER A 179 -8.56 13.50 -6.11
CA SER A 179 -9.75 14.15 -6.66
C SER A 179 -10.10 15.42 -5.90
N PHE A 180 -10.69 16.40 -6.57
CA PHE A 180 -11.37 17.52 -5.92
C PHE A 180 -12.85 17.22 -5.73
N ASP A 181 -13.34 17.23 -4.50
CA ASP A 181 -14.77 17.10 -4.15
C ASP A 181 -15.10 18.03 -2.98
N GLY A 182 -16.32 18.55 -2.91
CA GLY A 182 -16.81 19.32 -1.76
C GLY A 182 -16.08 20.63 -1.42
N GLY A 183 -15.12 21.07 -2.24
CA GLY A 183 -14.25 22.22 -1.94
C GLY A 183 -12.93 21.85 -1.26
N GLY A 184 -12.67 20.56 -1.06
CA GLY A 184 -11.42 20.01 -0.56
C GLY A 184 -10.79 19.03 -1.56
N MET A 185 -9.56 18.61 -1.26
CA MET A 185 -8.87 17.55 -1.98
C MET A 185 -9.02 16.24 -1.23
N HIS A 186 -9.47 15.22 -1.92
CA HIS A 186 -9.66 13.88 -1.40
C HIS A 186 -8.57 12.94 -1.90
N VAL A 187 -7.96 12.20 -0.97
CA VAL A 187 -6.88 11.27 -1.26
C VAL A 187 -7.05 10.00 -0.43
N LYS A 188 -7.02 8.86 -1.11
CA LYS A 188 -7.04 7.55 -0.43
C LYS A 188 -5.68 7.16 0.13
N PHE A 189 -5.60 6.86 1.41
CA PHE A 189 -4.43 6.23 2.03
C PHE A 189 -4.76 4.82 2.49
N TYR A 190 -3.72 4.00 2.70
CA TYR A 190 -3.87 2.60 3.06
C TYR A 190 -3.04 2.27 4.30
N ASP A 191 -3.63 1.55 5.25
CA ASP A 191 -2.86 0.98 6.35
C ASP A 191 -2.05 -0.24 5.89
N ASP A 192 -1.18 -0.75 6.77
CA ASP A 192 -0.39 -1.96 6.49
C ASP A 192 -1.27 -3.19 6.19
N PHE A 193 -2.53 -3.22 6.64
CA PHE A 193 -3.47 -4.33 6.45
C PHE A 193 -4.32 -4.20 5.17
N GLY A 194 -4.17 -3.11 4.41
CA GLY A 194 -4.96 -2.82 3.22
C GLY A 194 -6.37 -2.31 3.51
N ASN A 195 -6.61 -1.70 4.67
CA ASN A 195 -7.81 -0.87 4.86
C ASN A 195 -7.53 0.53 4.31
N ASP A 196 -8.45 1.09 3.54
CA ASP A 196 -8.35 2.46 3.05
C ASP A 196 -9.09 3.47 3.95
N ILE A 197 -8.56 4.68 3.97
CA ILE A 197 -9.24 5.89 4.45
C ILE A 197 -9.24 6.92 3.32
N ASP A 198 -10.37 7.60 3.15
CA ASP A 198 -10.47 8.76 2.27
C ASP A 198 -10.23 10.01 3.10
N ALA A 199 -9.04 10.61 2.94
CA ALA A 199 -8.62 11.78 3.70
C ALA A 199 -8.93 13.05 2.91
N GLU A 200 -9.59 14.00 3.58
CA GLU A 200 -9.90 15.32 3.05
C GLU A 200 -8.84 16.33 3.53
N PHE A 201 -8.31 17.11 2.58
CA PHE A 201 -7.36 18.19 2.82
C PHE A 201 -7.96 19.52 2.34
N TYR A 202 -7.85 20.56 3.17
CA TYR A 202 -8.38 21.89 2.82
C TYR A 202 -7.42 22.69 1.94
N GLY A 203 -6.14 22.30 1.90
CA GLY A 203 -5.14 22.92 1.05
C GLY A 203 -4.04 21.95 0.63
N MET A 204 -3.44 22.23 -0.52
CA MET A 204 -2.33 21.41 -1.05
C MET A 204 -1.14 21.36 -0.10
N TYR A 205 -0.87 22.46 0.61
CA TYR A 205 0.17 22.53 1.63
C TYR A 205 0.04 21.43 2.70
N GLU A 206 -1.19 21.12 3.16
CA GLU A 206 -1.42 20.08 4.17
C GLU A 206 -1.06 18.70 3.62
N LEU A 207 -1.44 18.40 2.37
CA LEU A 207 -1.05 17.15 1.72
C LEU A 207 0.47 17.09 1.49
N MET A 208 1.11 18.20 1.11
CA MET A 208 2.55 18.24 0.90
C MET A 208 3.34 17.96 2.18
N MET A 209 2.78 18.29 3.36
CA MET A 209 3.37 17.88 4.65
C MET A 209 3.36 16.36 4.86
N CYS A 210 2.47 15.62 4.17
CA CYS A 210 2.46 14.15 4.19
C CYS A 210 3.57 13.55 3.32
N VAL A 211 4.28 14.32 2.48
CA VAL A 211 5.38 13.78 1.65
C VAL A 211 6.55 13.41 2.54
N ASN A 212 6.78 12.11 2.70
CA ASN A 212 7.82 11.57 3.58
C ASN A 212 9.07 11.15 2.83
N SER A 213 8.94 10.74 1.55
CA SER A 213 10.09 10.36 0.73
C SER A 213 9.80 10.51 -0.76
N VAL A 214 10.82 10.90 -1.52
CA VAL A 214 10.84 10.81 -2.98
C VAL A 214 12.15 10.17 -3.41
N ARG A 215 12.10 9.08 -4.18
CA ARG A 215 13.28 8.30 -4.58
C ARG A 215 13.16 7.74 -6.00
N ILE A 216 14.30 7.53 -6.66
CA ILE A 216 14.36 6.79 -7.93
C ILE A 216 14.48 5.30 -7.60
N ILE A 217 13.56 4.50 -8.14
CA ILE A 217 13.51 3.04 -7.93
C ILE A 217 13.93 2.26 -9.18
N GLU A 218 13.92 2.89 -10.36
CA GLU A 218 14.44 2.32 -11.60
C GLU A 218 15.10 3.41 -12.43
N LEU A 219 16.25 3.10 -13.04
CA LEU A 219 16.97 4.01 -13.92
C LEU A 219 17.61 3.23 -15.06
N LYS A 220 17.19 3.54 -16.29
CA LYS A 220 17.82 3.07 -17.52
C LYS A 220 18.52 4.24 -18.20
N ARG A 221 19.76 3.99 -18.61
CA ARG A 221 20.61 4.93 -19.34
C ARG A 221 20.93 4.33 -20.69
N GLU A 222 20.58 5.03 -21.75
CA GLU A 222 20.89 4.65 -23.13
C GLU A 222 21.84 5.68 -23.74
N ILE A 223 22.97 5.21 -24.28
CA ILE A 223 23.90 6.06 -25.03
C ILE A 223 23.41 6.15 -26.47
N VAL A 224 23.14 7.37 -26.93
CA VAL A 224 22.69 7.67 -28.29
C VAL A 224 23.91 8.13 -29.08
N ASN A 225 24.27 7.38 -30.12
CA ASN A 225 25.38 7.69 -31.03
C ASN A 225 24.95 8.58 -32.19
#